data_AF-A0A3D9ZK68-F1
#
_entry.id   AF-A0A3D9ZK68-F1
#
_cell.length_a   1.000
_cell.length_b   1.000
_cell.length_c   1.000
_cell.angle_alpha   90.00
_cell.angle_beta   90.00
_cell.angle_gamma   90.00
#
_symmetry.space_group_name_H-M   'P 1'
#
loop_
_entity.id
_entity.type
_entity.pdbx_description
1 polymer ?
#
loop_
_entity_poly.entity_id
_entity_poly.type
_entity_poly.pdbx_seq_one_letter_code
_entity_poly.pdbx_strand_id
1 'polypeptide(L)'
;MIACDESGYEGQQLVSSPTTVFAHGSVHLSWAAAADCMAELRARIRSPATEYKANHLLREKHRGVLVWLLGPGGPVHGHAHVQLVDKPGFLVETLLDLLIDAPERAATLPVTDEPRWRRLLVAANALMRTREPLDPTAADALFWSIDDLRRTGVPPAADETLALLAKTRVRADDFRERVRAEPPAFAPVDLLAPAIVHAVAHWGPVRIVHDFQSTLTPARVAWLRSAAPDLAELTLVDSADDPRVQVADIVAGTVRVIGGRADPVRAISGGADPELAALAEAYV
;
A
#
# COMPACT_ATOMS: atom_id res chain seq x y z
N MET A 1 -5.01 21.91 -3.12
CA MET A 1 -3.66 21.31 -3.29
C MET A 1 -3.48 20.41 -2.10
N ILE A 2 -3.13 19.15 -2.33
CA ILE A 2 -2.95 18.17 -1.27
C ILE A 2 -1.46 17.81 -1.15
N ALA A 3 -1.05 17.37 0.03
CA ALA A 3 0.25 16.75 0.23
C ALA A 3 0.07 15.26 0.51
N CYS A 4 0.95 14.43 -0.03
CA CYS A 4 0.86 12.97 0.12
C CYS A 4 2.19 12.35 0.53
N ASP A 5 2.09 11.22 1.22
CA ASP A 5 3.21 10.32 1.53
C ASP A 5 2.68 8.90 1.69
N GLU A 6 3.56 7.91 1.60
CA GLU A 6 3.26 6.50 1.76
C GLU A 6 3.94 5.86 2.97
N SER A 7 3.27 4.86 3.55
CA SER A 7 3.83 4.06 4.62
C SER A 7 3.72 2.57 4.30
N GLY A 8 4.81 1.83 4.57
CA GLY A 8 4.88 0.41 4.23
C GLY A 8 4.97 0.16 2.73
N TYR A 9 5.63 1.04 1.97
CA TYR A 9 5.93 0.81 0.58
C TYR A 9 7.34 0.21 0.43
N GLU A 10 7.43 -0.98 -0.17
CA GLU A 10 8.70 -1.63 -0.47
C GLU A 10 8.81 -1.93 -1.97
N GLY A 11 8.31 -1.00 -2.79
CA GLY A 11 8.28 -1.14 -4.24
C GLY A 11 7.41 -2.31 -4.67
N GLN A 12 8.02 -3.28 -5.34
CA GLN A 12 7.31 -4.42 -5.93
C GLN A 12 7.33 -5.68 -5.05
N GLN A 13 7.80 -5.60 -3.80
CA GLN A 13 7.89 -6.74 -2.88
C GLN A 13 6.71 -6.72 -1.89
N LEU A 14 5.70 -7.56 -2.13
CA LEU A 14 4.45 -7.54 -1.37
C LEU A 14 4.35 -8.63 -0.28
N VAL A 15 5.07 -9.76 -0.41
CA VAL A 15 4.88 -10.95 0.46
C VAL A 15 6.00 -11.15 1.49
N SER A 16 7.24 -10.80 1.12
CA SER A 16 8.41 -10.87 2.02
C SER A 16 8.78 -9.50 2.58
N SER A 17 7.80 -8.61 2.63
CA SER A 17 7.93 -7.28 3.20
C SER A 17 7.77 -7.35 4.74
N PRO A 18 8.45 -6.47 5.50
CA PRO A 18 8.23 -6.33 6.94
C PRO A 18 6.80 -5.87 7.27
N THR A 19 6.04 -5.38 6.30
CA THR A 19 4.70 -4.86 6.51
C THR A 19 3.71 -5.50 5.53
N THR A 20 2.55 -5.90 6.04
CA THR A 20 1.53 -6.58 5.24
C THR A 20 0.45 -5.64 4.69
N VAL A 21 0.42 -4.41 5.19
CA VAL A 21 -0.49 -3.33 4.77
C VAL A 21 0.34 -2.17 4.24
N PHE A 22 -0.05 -1.65 3.09
CA PHE A 22 0.41 -0.38 2.53
C PHE A 22 -0.59 0.72 2.89
N ALA A 23 -0.10 1.93 3.12
CA ALA A 23 -0.94 3.10 3.28
C ALA A 23 -0.46 4.26 2.41
N HIS A 24 -1.39 4.97 1.80
CA HIS A 24 -1.13 6.25 1.15
C HIS A 24 -1.96 7.33 1.86
N GLY A 25 -1.27 8.23 2.55
CA GLY A 25 -1.89 9.35 3.24
C GLY A 25 -1.92 10.57 2.34
N SER A 26 -3.03 11.28 2.37
CA SER A 26 -3.21 12.55 1.67
C SER A 26 -3.83 13.58 2.61
N VAL A 27 -3.31 14.81 2.60
CA VAL A 27 -3.78 15.88 3.48
C VAL A 27 -4.05 17.16 2.69
N HIS A 28 -5.17 17.81 2.98
CA HIS A 28 -5.55 19.09 2.43
C HIS A 28 -5.35 20.21 3.46
N LEU A 29 -4.08 20.51 3.74
CA LEU A 29 -3.67 21.58 4.65
C LEU A 29 -2.89 22.67 3.91
N SER A 30 -3.04 23.91 4.37
CA SER A 30 -2.10 24.97 4.00
C SER A 30 -0.72 24.67 4.61
N TRP A 31 0.33 25.25 4.02
CA TRP A 31 1.68 25.11 4.57
C TRP A 31 1.75 25.60 6.03
N ALA A 32 1.13 26.75 6.33
CA ALA A 32 1.11 27.32 7.67
C ALA A 32 0.39 26.41 8.68
N ALA A 33 -0.79 25.88 8.33
CA ALA A 33 -1.54 24.98 9.20
C ALA A 33 -0.76 23.68 9.47
N ALA A 34 -0.08 23.14 8.45
CA ALA A 34 0.77 21.97 8.63
C ALA A 34 2.01 22.27 9.50
N ALA A 35 2.63 23.44 9.33
CA ALA A 35 3.75 23.88 10.16
C ALA A 35 3.34 24.01 11.63
N ASP A 36 2.19 24.63 11.91
CA ASP A 36 1.64 24.76 13.26
C ASP A 36 1.30 23.40 13.87
N CYS A 37 0.70 22.50 13.08
CA CYS A 37 0.44 21.12 13.48
C CYS A 37 1.73 20.40 13.89
N MET A 38 2.79 20.51 13.06
CA MET A 38 4.09 19.89 13.34
C MET A 38 4.78 20.52 14.55
N ALA A 39 4.68 21.84 14.75
CA ALA A 39 5.23 22.51 15.92
C ALA A 39 4.54 22.03 17.22
N GLU A 40 3.22 21.96 17.22
CA GLU A 40 2.43 21.46 18.36
C GLU A 40 2.72 19.97 18.64
N LEU A 41 2.82 19.16 17.59
CA LEU A 41 3.19 17.74 17.71
C LEU A 41 4.56 17.57 18.38
N ARG A 42 5.57 18.35 17.94
CA ARG A 42 6.91 18.35 18.55
C ARG A 42 6.86 18.79 20.02
N ALA A 43 6.09 19.84 20.34
CA ALA A 43 5.92 20.35 21.70
C ALA A 43 5.28 19.31 22.64
N ARG A 44 4.31 18.54 22.15
CA ARG A 44 3.64 17.48 22.93
C ARG A 44 4.52 16.27 23.19
N ILE A 45 5.31 15.84 22.21
CA ILE A 45 6.17 14.66 22.33
C ILE A 45 7.37 14.91 23.26
N ARG A 46 7.89 16.16 23.29
CA ARG A 46 9.05 16.58 24.09
C ARG A 46 10.28 15.67 23.91
N SER A 47 10.56 15.28 22.66
CA SER A 47 11.72 14.47 22.30
C SER A 47 12.74 15.34 21.53
N PRO A 48 14.05 15.05 21.64
CA PRO A 48 15.09 15.75 20.89
C PRO A 48 15.20 15.31 19.42
N ALA A 49 14.31 14.42 18.96
CA ALA A 49 14.36 13.91 17.59
C ALA A 49 14.05 15.01 16.56
N THR A 50 14.89 15.11 15.53
CA THR A 50 14.70 16.02 14.39
C THR A 50 13.64 15.50 13.41
N GLU A 51 13.45 14.18 13.35
CA GLU A 51 12.47 13.50 12.49
C GLU A 51 11.55 12.58 13.32
N TYR A 52 10.23 12.70 13.11
CA TYR A 52 9.21 11.92 13.81
C TYR A 52 8.46 11.03 12.84
N LYS A 53 8.84 9.75 12.79
CA LYS A 53 8.07 8.72 12.08
C LYS A 53 6.97 8.16 12.98
N ALA A 54 5.94 7.56 12.38
CA ALA A 54 4.81 6.96 13.09
C ALA A 54 5.21 6.02 14.24
N ASN A 55 6.28 5.23 14.08
CA ASN A 55 6.80 4.34 15.13
C ASN A 55 7.20 5.06 16.44
N HIS A 56 7.52 6.36 16.39
CA HIS A 56 7.75 7.18 17.57
C HIS A 56 6.43 7.55 18.26
N LEU A 57 5.40 7.92 17.49
CA LEU A 57 4.09 8.31 17.98
C LEU A 57 3.27 7.16 18.57
N LEU A 58 3.47 5.95 18.05
CA LEU A 58 2.72 4.75 18.45
C LEU A 58 3.16 4.14 19.80
N ARG A 59 4.10 4.79 20.52
CA ARG A 59 4.47 4.40 21.88
C ARG A 59 3.37 4.85 22.85
N GLU A 60 3.06 4.01 23.85
CA GLU A 60 1.98 4.27 24.82
C GLU A 60 2.05 5.67 25.45
N LYS A 61 3.26 6.14 25.81
CA LYS A 61 3.48 7.49 26.36
C LYS A 61 3.04 8.66 25.45
N HIS A 62 2.82 8.41 24.15
CA HIS A 62 2.40 9.40 23.16
C HIS A 62 0.96 9.20 22.69
N ARG A 63 0.21 8.27 23.31
CA ARG A 63 -1.22 8.04 23.03
C ARG A 63 -2.05 9.33 23.03
N GLY A 64 -1.85 10.22 24.00
CA GLY A 64 -2.57 11.50 24.07
C GLY A 64 -2.29 12.43 22.89
N VAL A 65 -1.13 12.29 22.23
CA VAL A 65 -0.81 13.02 21.00
C VAL A 65 -1.59 12.44 19.82
N LEU A 66 -1.73 11.11 19.74
CA LEU A 66 -2.52 10.46 18.71
C LEU A 66 -4.01 10.79 18.82
N VAL A 67 -4.57 10.80 20.03
CA VAL A 67 -5.97 11.23 20.28
C VAL A 67 -6.17 12.70 19.89
N TRP A 68 -5.21 13.58 20.21
CA TRP A 68 -5.27 14.97 19.78
C TRP A 68 -5.20 15.12 18.26
N LEU A 69 -4.30 14.38 17.61
CA LEU A 69 -4.10 14.46 16.17
C LEU A 69 -5.32 13.96 15.40
N LEU A 70 -5.79 12.76 15.72
CA LEU A 70 -6.86 12.05 15.02
C LEU A 70 -8.27 12.37 15.54
N GLY A 71 -8.38 13.06 16.67
CA GLY A 71 -9.66 13.42 17.27
C GLY A 71 -10.46 14.42 16.42
N PRO A 72 -11.78 14.53 16.63
CA PRO A 72 -12.65 15.43 15.86
C PRO A 72 -12.30 16.93 16.00
N GLY A 73 -11.60 17.32 17.06
CA GLY A 73 -11.04 18.67 17.23
C GLY A 73 -9.57 18.79 16.82
N GLY A 74 -9.00 17.74 16.23
CA GLY A 74 -7.61 17.66 15.82
C GLY A 74 -7.32 18.38 14.50
N PRO A 75 -6.06 18.72 14.22
CA PRO A 75 -5.69 19.55 13.07
C PRO A 75 -5.89 18.85 11.72
N VAL A 76 -5.99 17.51 11.68
CA VAL A 76 -6.15 16.75 10.44
C VAL A 76 -7.57 16.23 10.22
N HIS A 77 -8.48 16.39 11.19
CA HIS A 77 -9.86 15.93 11.06
C HIS A 77 -10.59 16.65 9.92
N GLY A 78 -11.22 15.87 9.01
CA GLY A 78 -11.84 16.40 7.79
C GLY A 78 -10.86 16.94 6.75
N HIS A 79 -9.55 16.87 7.01
CA HIS A 79 -8.48 17.38 6.16
C HIS A 79 -7.49 16.29 5.73
N ALA A 80 -7.73 15.04 6.08
CA ALA A 80 -6.87 13.92 5.74
C ALA A 80 -7.68 12.70 5.30
N HIS A 81 -7.10 11.94 4.36
CA HIS A 81 -7.62 10.68 3.85
C HIS A 81 -6.46 9.69 3.67
N VAL A 82 -6.66 8.44 4.07
CA VAL A 82 -5.68 7.35 4.00
C VAL A 82 -6.28 6.17 3.27
N GLN A 83 -5.71 5.81 2.13
CA GLN A 83 -6.02 4.52 1.53
C GLN A 83 -5.20 3.43 2.21
N LEU A 84 -5.86 2.40 2.74
CA LEU A 84 -5.21 1.19 3.23
C LEU A 84 -5.35 0.06 2.20
N VAL A 85 -4.25 -0.62 1.90
CA VAL A 85 -4.24 -1.75 0.96
C VAL A 85 -3.61 -2.97 1.62
N ASP A 86 -4.38 -4.05 1.67
CA ASP A 86 -3.87 -5.37 2.05
C ASP A 86 -2.97 -5.92 0.93
N LYS A 87 -1.65 -6.02 1.16
CA LYS A 87 -0.72 -6.36 0.07
C LYS A 87 -0.90 -7.78 -0.46
N PRO A 88 -1.05 -8.82 0.39
CA PRO A 88 -1.27 -10.17 -0.10
C PRO A 88 -2.64 -10.34 -0.78
N GLY A 89 -3.70 -9.68 -0.29
CA GLY A 89 -5.00 -9.65 -0.96
C GLY A 89 -4.92 -8.99 -2.33
N PHE A 90 -4.35 -7.78 -2.40
CA PHE A 90 -4.09 -7.07 -3.66
C PHE A 90 -3.27 -7.91 -4.64
N LEU A 91 -2.25 -8.62 -4.16
CA LEU A 91 -1.44 -9.51 -4.97
C LEU A 91 -2.27 -10.64 -5.60
N VAL A 92 -3.15 -11.27 -4.83
CA VAL A 92 -4.01 -12.35 -5.33
C VAL A 92 -5.00 -11.81 -6.35
N GLU A 93 -5.67 -10.69 -6.07
CA GLU A 93 -6.59 -10.04 -7.02
C GLU A 93 -5.88 -9.70 -8.33
N THR A 94 -4.70 -9.09 -8.26
CA THR A 94 -3.88 -8.74 -9.43
C THR A 94 -3.45 -9.96 -10.23
N LEU A 95 -3.08 -11.07 -9.56
CA LEU A 95 -2.72 -12.32 -10.24
C LEU A 95 -3.89 -12.89 -11.03
N LEU A 96 -5.08 -12.89 -10.42
CA LEU A 96 -6.29 -13.47 -11.01
C LEU A 96 -6.81 -12.60 -12.16
N ASP A 97 -6.78 -11.29 -12.02
CA ASP A 97 -7.05 -10.36 -13.12
C ASP A 97 -6.06 -10.60 -14.28
N LEU A 98 -4.76 -10.65 -13.97
CA LEU A 98 -3.71 -10.81 -14.98
C LEU A 98 -3.80 -12.12 -15.76
N LEU A 99 -4.13 -13.24 -15.11
CA LEU A 99 -4.05 -14.58 -15.72
C LEU A 99 -5.40 -15.16 -16.15
N ILE A 100 -6.49 -14.84 -15.47
CA ILE A 100 -7.82 -15.43 -15.75
C ILE A 100 -8.95 -14.40 -15.88
N ASP A 101 -8.66 -13.09 -15.80
CA ASP A 101 -9.64 -12.00 -15.88
C ASP A 101 -10.80 -12.15 -14.86
N ALA A 102 -10.48 -12.65 -13.66
CA ALA A 102 -11.48 -12.95 -12.62
C ALA A 102 -11.00 -12.54 -11.20
N PRO A 103 -10.72 -11.24 -10.96
CA PRO A 103 -10.23 -10.76 -9.67
C PRO A 103 -11.19 -11.08 -8.51
N GLU A 104 -12.50 -11.14 -8.76
CA GLU A 104 -13.52 -11.45 -7.76
C GLU A 104 -13.36 -12.85 -7.13
N ARG A 105 -12.60 -13.75 -7.77
CA ARG A 105 -12.27 -15.07 -7.22
C ARG A 105 -11.21 -15.02 -6.13
N ALA A 106 -10.61 -13.86 -5.84
CA ALA A 106 -9.58 -13.74 -4.81
C ALA A 106 -10.04 -14.27 -3.44
N ALA A 107 -11.31 -14.05 -3.08
CA ALA A 107 -11.90 -14.54 -1.83
C ALA A 107 -11.91 -16.09 -1.71
N THR A 108 -11.71 -16.83 -2.80
CA THR A 108 -11.62 -18.29 -2.79
C THR A 108 -10.22 -18.81 -2.40
N LEU A 109 -9.20 -17.96 -2.48
CA LEU A 109 -7.81 -18.32 -2.18
C LEU A 109 -7.45 -17.78 -0.78
N PRO A 110 -7.01 -18.64 0.15
CA PRO A 110 -6.63 -18.17 1.47
C PRO A 110 -5.34 -17.37 1.41
N VAL A 111 -5.36 -16.26 2.13
CA VAL A 111 -4.20 -15.40 2.35
C VAL A 111 -3.66 -15.69 3.75
N THR A 112 -2.61 -16.51 3.82
CA THR A 112 -2.11 -17.07 5.08
C THR A 112 -0.60 -17.31 5.04
N ASP A 113 0.03 -17.38 6.21
CA ASP A 113 1.43 -17.76 6.39
C ASP A 113 1.66 -19.28 6.36
N GLU A 114 0.62 -20.09 6.12
CA GLU A 114 0.79 -21.53 5.88
C GLU A 114 1.82 -21.74 4.74
N PRO A 115 2.83 -22.61 4.91
CA PRO A 115 3.98 -22.64 4.02
C PRO A 115 3.69 -22.90 2.53
N ARG A 116 2.65 -23.66 2.19
CA ARG A 116 2.28 -23.93 0.77
C ARG A 116 1.63 -22.70 0.15
N TRP A 117 0.68 -22.07 0.85
CA TRP A 117 0.05 -20.84 0.40
C TRP A 117 1.05 -19.69 0.31
N ARG A 118 1.96 -19.58 1.28
CA ARG A 118 3.05 -18.59 1.24
C ARG A 118 3.95 -18.79 0.01
N ARG A 119 4.26 -20.02 -0.39
CA ARG A 119 5.02 -20.30 -1.63
C ARG A 119 4.28 -19.82 -2.87
N LEU A 120 2.98 -20.06 -2.97
CA LEU A 120 2.14 -19.54 -4.06
C LEU A 120 2.24 -18.01 -4.13
N LEU A 121 2.06 -17.31 -3.00
CA LEU A 121 2.14 -15.85 -2.94
C LEU A 121 3.53 -15.34 -3.35
N VAL A 122 4.61 -15.94 -2.87
CA VAL A 122 5.98 -15.55 -3.25
C VAL A 122 6.20 -15.73 -4.76
N ALA A 123 5.76 -16.85 -5.33
CA ALA A 123 5.90 -17.12 -6.76
C ALA A 123 5.05 -16.17 -7.61
N ALA A 124 3.81 -15.88 -7.19
CA ALA A 124 2.94 -14.90 -7.84
C ALA A 124 3.55 -13.50 -7.84
N ASN A 125 4.11 -13.08 -6.71
CA ASN A 125 4.80 -11.80 -6.60
C ASN A 125 6.03 -11.76 -7.52
N ALA A 126 6.85 -12.82 -7.54
CA ALA A 126 8.01 -12.89 -8.42
C ALA A 126 7.64 -12.83 -9.91
N LEU A 127 6.52 -13.47 -10.31
CA LEU A 127 6.02 -13.42 -11.68
C LEU A 127 5.72 -11.98 -12.09
N MET A 128 4.99 -11.24 -11.26
CA MET A 128 4.46 -9.91 -11.59
C MET A 128 5.46 -8.75 -11.39
N ARG A 129 6.64 -9.03 -10.83
CA ARG A 129 7.71 -8.03 -10.73
C ARG A 129 8.30 -7.71 -12.10
N THR A 130 8.56 -6.42 -12.34
CA THR A 130 9.15 -5.91 -13.59
C THR A 130 10.55 -5.33 -13.39
N ARG A 131 10.99 -5.10 -12.14
CA ARG A 131 12.33 -4.60 -11.85
C ARG A 131 13.37 -5.71 -11.84
N GLU A 132 14.47 -5.50 -12.55
CA GLU A 132 15.59 -6.43 -12.62
C GLU A 132 16.33 -6.60 -11.27
N PRO A 133 16.96 -7.78 -11.03
CA PRO A 133 16.95 -8.96 -11.90
C PRO A 133 15.60 -9.68 -11.86
N LEU A 134 15.10 -10.01 -13.05
CA LEU A 134 13.88 -10.80 -13.23
C LEU A 134 14.19 -12.28 -12.97
N ASP A 135 13.43 -12.92 -12.08
CA ASP A 135 13.53 -14.37 -11.87
C ASP A 135 13.02 -15.11 -13.11
N PRO A 136 13.87 -15.86 -13.83
CA PRO A 136 13.45 -16.62 -15.01
C PRO A 136 12.60 -17.84 -14.65
N THR A 137 12.67 -18.30 -13.39
CA THR A 137 11.94 -19.47 -12.88
C THR A 137 10.59 -19.11 -12.25
N ALA A 138 10.22 -17.83 -12.23
CA ALA A 138 9.00 -17.36 -11.54
C ALA A 138 7.72 -18.05 -12.03
N ALA A 139 7.60 -18.29 -13.34
CA ALA A 139 6.47 -19.05 -13.89
C ALA A 139 6.51 -20.50 -13.39
N ASP A 140 7.64 -21.20 -13.52
CA ASP A 140 7.78 -22.58 -13.03
C ASP A 140 7.43 -22.72 -11.55
N ALA A 141 7.92 -21.81 -10.71
CA ALA A 141 7.64 -21.79 -9.28
C ALA A 141 6.14 -21.59 -8.99
N LEU A 142 5.45 -20.75 -9.76
CA LEU A 142 4.02 -20.51 -9.61
C LEU A 142 3.23 -21.77 -9.95
N PHE A 143 3.48 -22.37 -11.11
CA PHE A 143 2.74 -23.55 -11.57
C PHE A 143 3.05 -24.79 -10.73
N TRP A 144 4.30 -24.93 -10.24
CA TRP A 144 4.64 -25.96 -9.27
C TRP A 144 3.86 -25.79 -7.96
N SER A 145 3.74 -24.54 -7.46
CA SER A 145 2.98 -24.27 -6.22
C SER A 145 1.48 -24.53 -6.39
N ILE A 146 0.92 -24.22 -7.56
CA ILE A 146 -0.48 -24.55 -7.90
C ILE A 146 -0.69 -26.07 -7.88
N ASP A 147 0.18 -26.83 -8.56
CA ASP A 147 0.09 -28.30 -8.60
C ASP A 147 0.26 -28.94 -7.21
N ASP A 148 1.22 -28.47 -6.41
CA ASP A 148 1.46 -28.94 -5.03
C ASP A 148 0.20 -28.76 -4.15
N LEU A 149 -0.42 -27.57 -4.19
CA LEU A 149 -1.66 -27.28 -3.46
C LEU A 149 -2.79 -28.22 -3.90
N ARG A 150 -3.01 -28.38 -5.20
CA ARG A 150 -4.09 -29.23 -5.72
C ARG A 150 -3.89 -30.71 -5.39
N ARG A 151 -2.65 -31.24 -5.49
CA ARG A 151 -2.34 -32.65 -5.15
C ARG A 151 -2.53 -32.96 -3.67
N THR A 152 -2.23 -32.00 -2.80
CA THR A 152 -2.29 -32.19 -1.34
C THR A 152 -3.67 -31.89 -0.74
N GLY A 153 -4.59 -31.36 -1.55
CA GLY A 153 -5.97 -31.09 -1.18
C GLY A 153 -6.17 -29.69 -0.62
N VAL A 154 -7.18 -29.00 -1.16
CA VAL A 154 -7.64 -27.66 -0.75
C VAL A 154 -9.17 -27.64 -0.73
N PRO A 155 -9.82 -26.62 -0.12
CA PRO A 155 -11.27 -26.48 -0.20
C PRO A 155 -11.77 -26.41 -1.67
N PRO A 156 -12.98 -26.92 -1.99
CA PRO A 156 -13.47 -26.99 -3.36
C PRO A 156 -13.42 -25.68 -4.15
N ALA A 157 -13.83 -24.56 -3.53
CA ALA A 157 -13.78 -23.24 -4.16
C ALA A 157 -12.35 -22.80 -4.53
N ALA A 158 -11.37 -23.14 -3.68
CA ALA A 158 -9.97 -22.86 -3.96
C ALA A 158 -9.43 -23.77 -5.08
N ASP A 159 -9.81 -25.05 -5.10
CA ASP A 159 -9.39 -25.97 -6.16
C ASP A 159 -9.93 -25.53 -7.52
N GLU A 160 -11.17 -25.05 -7.61
CA GLU A 160 -11.74 -24.51 -8.86
C GLU A 160 -10.91 -23.35 -9.40
N THR A 161 -10.56 -22.38 -8.55
CA THR A 161 -9.74 -21.22 -8.94
C THR A 161 -8.32 -21.66 -9.33
N LEU A 162 -7.69 -22.55 -8.56
CA LEU A 162 -6.39 -23.12 -8.88
C LEU A 162 -6.42 -23.95 -10.18
N ALA A 163 -7.52 -24.62 -10.49
CA ALA A 163 -7.69 -25.38 -11.73
C ALA A 163 -7.80 -24.49 -12.96
N LEU A 164 -8.37 -23.29 -12.82
CA LEU A 164 -8.34 -22.25 -13.87
C LEU A 164 -6.92 -21.73 -14.06
N LEU A 165 -6.25 -21.33 -12.98
CA LEU A 165 -4.86 -20.87 -13.02
C LEU A 165 -3.91 -21.91 -13.61
N ALA A 166 -4.10 -23.20 -13.32
CA ALA A 166 -3.26 -24.27 -13.87
C ALA A 166 -3.27 -24.33 -15.41
N LYS A 167 -4.29 -23.76 -16.07
CA LYS A 167 -4.42 -23.72 -17.53
C LYS A 167 -3.78 -22.49 -18.17
N THR A 168 -3.23 -21.56 -17.39
CA THR A 168 -2.75 -20.25 -17.89
C THR A 168 -1.23 -20.16 -18.04
N ARG A 169 -0.54 -21.30 -18.18
CA ARG A 169 0.93 -21.33 -18.30
C ARG A 169 1.45 -20.46 -19.44
N VAL A 170 0.88 -20.64 -20.62
CA VAL A 170 1.22 -19.85 -21.82
C VAL A 170 1.04 -18.35 -21.56
N ARG A 171 -0.08 -17.94 -20.95
CA ARG A 171 -0.35 -16.53 -20.63
C ARG A 171 0.65 -15.94 -19.63
N ALA A 172 1.11 -16.73 -18.66
CA ALA A 172 2.13 -16.31 -17.71
C ALA A 172 3.51 -16.15 -18.39
N ASP A 173 3.88 -17.07 -19.27
CA ASP A 173 5.13 -17.00 -20.04
C ASP A 173 5.09 -15.81 -21.01
N ASP A 174 4.00 -15.63 -21.77
CA ASP A 174 3.78 -14.49 -22.67
C ASP A 174 3.86 -13.14 -21.92
N PHE A 175 3.32 -13.08 -20.70
CA PHE A 175 3.45 -11.91 -19.85
C PHE A 175 4.92 -11.59 -19.53
N ARG A 176 5.72 -12.61 -19.20
CA ARG A 176 7.14 -12.43 -18.89
C ARG A 176 7.97 -12.03 -20.11
N GLU A 177 7.66 -12.59 -21.28
CA GLU A 177 8.28 -12.18 -22.54
C GLU A 177 7.95 -10.72 -22.86
N ARG A 178 6.68 -10.32 -22.72
CA ARG A 178 6.26 -8.93 -22.93
C ARG A 178 6.93 -7.97 -21.96
N VAL A 179 6.98 -8.28 -20.65
CA VAL A 179 7.67 -7.44 -19.66
C VAL A 179 9.15 -7.27 -19.99
N ARG A 180 9.80 -8.31 -20.53
CA ARG A 180 11.22 -8.23 -20.94
C ARG A 180 11.41 -7.39 -22.20
N ALA A 181 10.52 -7.50 -23.18
CA ALA A 181 10.59 -6.77 -24.43
C ALA A 181 10.21 -5.29 -24.26
N GLU A 182 9.16 -5.02 -23.48
CA GLU A 182 8.59 -3.70 -23.26
C GLU A 182 8.07 -3.59 -21.80
N PRO A 183 8.93 -3.19 -20.86
CA PRO A 183 8.52 -3.04 -19.47
C PRO A 183 7.41 -1.99 -19.33
N PRO A 184 6.31 -2.28 -18.60
CA PRO A 184 5.27 -1.30 -18.37
C PRO A 184 5.77 -0.14 -17.49
N ALA A 185 5.09 1.01 -17.58
CA ALA A 185 5.42 2.17 -16.75
C ALA A 185 5.43 1.80 -15.26
N PHE A 186 4.42 1.08 -14.79
CA PHE A 186 4.33 0.52 -13.44
C PHE A 186 4.17 -0.99 -13.50
N ALA A 187 4.72 -1.71 -12.50
CA ALA A 187 4.46 -3.14 -12.39
C ALA A 187 2.98 -3.38 -12.03
N PRO A 188 2.40 -4.54 -12.37
CA PRO A 188 1.08 -4.92 -11.85
C PRO A 188 0.99 -4.86 -10.32
N VAL A 189 2.10 -5.17 -9.63
CA VAL A 189 2.22 -5.14 -8.16
C VAL A 189 2.64 -3.78 -7.59
N ASP A 190 2.60 -2.71 -8.38
CA ASP A 190 2.87 -1.35 -7.91
C ASP A 190 1.65 -0.83 -7.13
N LEU A 191 1.87 -0.43 -5.88
CA LEU A 191 0.84 0.10 -5.00
C LEU A 191 0.75 1.63 -5.01
N LEU A 192 1.79 2.31 -5.48
CA LEU A 192 1.87 3.76 -5.41
C LEU A 192 1.04 4.43 -6.52
N ALA A 193 1.14 3.93 -7.74
CA ALA A 193 0.34 4.44 -8.86
C ALA A 193 -1.17 4.37 -8.62
N PRO A 194 -1.76 3.21 -8.25
CA PRO A 194 -3.19 3.16 -7.94
C PRO A 194 -3.56 4.03 -6.74
N ALA A 195 -2.66 4.21 -5.77
CA ALA A 195 -2.93 5.06 -4.61
C ALA A 195 -2.97 6.55 -4.93
N ILE A 196 -2.09 7.03 -5.81
CA ILE A 196 -2.15 8.40 -6.30
C ILE A 196 -3.44 8.63 -7.08
N VAL A 197 -3.86 7.68 -7.92
CA VAL A 197 -5.14 7.76 -8.64
C VAL A 197 -6.32 7.78 -7.66
N HIS A 198 -6.29 6.95 -6.61
CA HIS A 198 -7.29 6.94 -5.55
C HIS A 198 -7.37 8.29 -4.82
N ALA A 199 -6.24 8.90 -4.48
CA ALA A 199 -6.20 10.22 -3.85
C ALA A 199 -6.83 11.29 -4.75
N VAL A 200 -6.54 11.27 -6.06
CA VAL A 200 -7.17 12.18 -7.04
C VAL A 200 -8.69 11.95 -7.08
N ALA A 201 -9.14 10.69 -7.13
CA ALA A 201 -10.56 10.37 -7.14
C ALA A 201 -11.30 10.84 -5.87
N HIS A 202 -10.65 10.73 -4.71
CA HIS A 202 -11.21 11.17 -3.43
C HIS A 202 -11.36 12.70 -3.36
N TRP A 203 -10.31 13.45 -3.71
CA TRP A 203 -10.29 14.91 -3.57
C TRP A 203 -10.85 15.66 -4.79
N GLY A 204 -11.03 14.99 -5.93
CA GLY A 204 -11.42 15.60 -7.20
C GLY A 204 -10.24 16.30 -7.90
N PRO A 205 -10.51 17.37 -8.69
CA PRO A 205 -9.46 18.15 -9.34
C PRO A 205 -8.41 18.69 -8.36
N VAL A 206 -7.18 18.19 -8.43
CA VAL A 206 -6.12 18.50 -7.46
C VAL A 206 -4.76 18.75 -8.09
N ARG A 207 -3.95 19.54 -7.35
CA ARG A 207 -2.50 19.56 -7.46
C ARG A 207 -1.92 18.81 -6.26
N ILE A 208 -0.97 17.93 -6.50
CA ILE A 208 -0.33 17.08 -5.49
C ILE A 208 1.11 17.54 -5.27
N VAL A 209 1.47 17.72 -4.00
CA VAL A 209 2.85 17.70 -3.54
C VAL A 209 3.08 16.35 -2.87
N HIS A 210 4.08 15.60 -3.29
CA HIS A 210 4.31 14.24 -2.80
C HIS A 210 5.72 14.13 -2.23
N ASP A 211 5.92 13.32 -1.19
CA ASP A 211 7.28 12.98 -0.77
C ASP A 211 8.09 12.43 -1.94
N PHE A 212 9.40 12.67 -1.90
CA PHE A 212 10.28 12.23 -2.96
C PHE A 212 10.28 10.71 -3.04
N GLN A 213 9.74 10.21 -4.15
CA GLN A 213 9.77 8.80 -4.45
C GLN A 213 10.52 8.55 -5.76
N SER A 214 11.65 7.86 -5.65
CA SER A 214 12.54 7.52 -6.77
C SER A 214 11.81 6.79 -7.92
N THR A 215 10.71 6.09 -7.61
CA THR A 215 9.91 5.40 -8.63
C THR A 215 9.04 6.35 -9.46
N LEU A 216 8.83 7.61 -9.07
CA LEU A 216 8.00 8.58 -9.80
C LEU A 216 8.82 9.43 -10.79
N THR A 217 9.36 8.78 -11.81
CA THR A 217 10.09 9.47 -12.89
C THR A 217 9.15 10.40 -13.69
N PRO A 218 9.68 11.40 -14.43
CA PRO A 218 8.84 12.29 -15.24
C PRO A 218 7.90 11.55 -16.22
N ALA A 219 8.36 10.44 -16.81
CA ALA A 219 7.54 9.60 -17.69
C ALA A 219 6.38 8.93 -16.94
N ARG A 220 6.62 8.45 -15.71
CA ARG A 220 5.60 7.85 -14.85
C ARG A 220 4.61 8.89 -14.33
N VAL A 221 5.07 10.11 -14.03
CA VAL A 221 4.19 11.24 -13.70
C VAL A 221 3.31 11.62 -14.89
N ALA A 222 3.85 11.65 -16.11
CA ALA A 222 3.07 11.87 -17.31
C ALA A 222 2.01 10.77 -17.53
N TRP A 223 2.37 9.50 -17.26
CA TRP A 223 1.41 8.39 -17.27
C TRP A 223 0.29 8.60 -16.25
N LEU A 224 0.62 8.98 -15.00
CA LEU A 224 -0.38 9.23 -13.95
C LEU A 224 -1.37 10.33 -14.33
N ARG A 225 -0.90 11.40 -14.99
CA ARG A 225 -1.79 12.48 -15.48
C ARG A 225 -2.72 12.02 -16.60
N SER A 226 -2.31 11.06 -17.41
CA SER A 226 -3.19 10.43 -18.40
C SER A 226 -4.20 9.48 -17.76
N ALA A 227 -3.80 8.76 -16.71
CA ALA A 227 -4.66 7.84 -15.98
C ALA A 227 -5.67 8.54 -15.05
N ALA A 228 -5.32 9.71 -14.53
CA ALA A 228 -6.17 10.53 -13.66
C ALA A 228 -6.27 11.97 -14.23
N PRO A 229 -7.26 12.26 -15.09
CA PRO A 229 -7.40 13.57 -15.75
C PRO A 229 -7.56 14.76 -14.78
N ASP A 230 -8.08 14.50 -13.58
CA ASP A 230 -8.23 15.48 -12.51
C ASP A 230 -6.91 15.81 -11.79
N LEU A 231 -5.81 15.12 -12.12
CA LEU A 231 -4.47 15.45 -11.66
C LEU A 231 -3.86 16.58 -12.49
N ALA A 232 -4.02 17.81 -11.99
CA ALA A 232 -3.49 19.00 -12.65
C ALA A 232 -1.95 19.04 -12.62
N GLU A 233 -1.35 18.66 -11.48
CA GLU A 233 0.10 18.71 -11.25
C GLU A 233 0.51 17.72 -10.17
N LEU A 234 1.70 17.14 -10.30
CA LEU A 234 2.35 16.33 -9.28
C LEU A 234 3.81 16.80 -9.14
N THR A 235 4.16 17.29 -7.96
CA THR A 235 5.49 17.79 -7.61
C THR A 235 6.09 16.92 -6.51
N LEU A 236 7.33 16.47 -6.71
CA LEU A 236 8.09 15.74 -5.68
C LEU A 236 8.90 16.72 -4.85
N VAL A 237 8.86 16.59 -3.53
CA VAL A 237 9.62 17.42 -2.58
C VAL A 237 10.32 16.54 -1.55
N ASP A 238 11.36 17.04 -0.93
CA ASP A 238 11.91 16.42 0.28
C ASP A 238 10.97 16.69 1.46
N SER A 239 10.55 15.66 2.18
CA SER A 239 9.73 15.81 3.38
C SER A 239 10.32 16.77 4.42
N ALA A 240 11.65 16.94 4.49
CA ALA A 240 12.28 17.89 5.39
C ALA A 240 11.88 19.35 5.10
N ASP A 241 11.55 19.67 3.85
CA ASP A 241 11.27 21.02 3.37
C ASP A 241 9.76 21.36 3.31
N ASP A 242 8.88 20.34 3.43
CA ASP A 242 7.44 20.53 3.38
C ASP A 242 6.71 19.92 4.59
N PRO A 243 6.21 20.73 5.54
CA PRO A 243 5.51 20.24 6.71
C PRO A 243 4.21 19.51 6.36
N ARG A 244 3.61 19.76 5.18
CA ARG A 244 2.39 19.07 4.77
C ARG A 244 2.69 17.60 4.45
N VAL A 245 3.83 17.32 3.84
CA VAL A 245 4.31 15.94 3.60
C VAL A 245 4.63 15.26 4.94
N GLN A 246 5.27 15.97 5.89
CA GLN A 246 5.50 15.42 7.24
C GLN A 246 4.20 15.03 7.96
N VAL A 247 3.14 15.84 7.82
CA VAL A 247 1.82 15.50 8.37
C VAL A 247 1.23 14.28 7.64
N ALA A 248 1.37 14.20 6.31
CA ALA A 248 0.93 13.05 5.53
C ALA A 248 1.65 11.74 5.94
N ASP A 249 2.97 11.75 6.14
CA ASP A 249 3.76 10.61 6.66
C ASP A 249 3.18 10.11 7.99
N ILE A 250 3.01 11.05 8.92
CA ILE A 250 2.53 10.75 10.27
C ILE A 250 1.14 10.11 10.21
N VAL A 251 0.23 10.68 9.43
CA VAL A 251 -1.13 10.16 9.28
C VAL A 251 -1.12 8.81 8.59
N ALA A 252 -0.42 8.66 7.47
CA ALA A 252 -0.28 7.40 6.74
C ALA A 252 0.25 6.28 7.65
N GLY A 253 1.38 6.52 8.33
CA GLY A 253 2.00 5.53 9.19
C GLY A 253 1.20 5.22 10.45
N THR A 254 0.52 6.21 11.04
CA THR A 254 -0.30 6.01 12.25
C THR A 254 -1.55 5.20 11.92
N VAL A 255 -2.31 5.61 10.91
CA VAL A 255 -3.54 4.91 10.48
C VAL A 255 -3.21 3.50 9.99
N ARG A 256 -2.11 3.30 9.26
CA ARG A 256 -1.64 1.98 8.84
C ARG A 256 -1.40 1.03 10.01
N VAL A 257 -0.71 1.48 11.05
CA VAL A 257 -0.39 0.61 12.19
C VAL A 257 -1.64 0.37 13.05
N ILE A 258 -2.49 1.38 13.25
CA ILE A 258 -3.74 1.21 13.99
C ILE A 258 -4.67 0.26 13.23
N GLY A 259 -4.95 0.52 11.95
CA GLY A 259 -5.80 -0.32 11.09
C GLY A 259 -5.24 -1.73 10.92
N GLY A 260 -3.93 -1.86 10.71
CA GLY A 260 -3.27 -3.17 10.63
C GLY A 260 -3.29 -3.98 11.94
N ARG A 261 -3.43 -3.33 13.11
CA ARG A 261 -3.63 -4.01 14.41
C ARG A 261 -5.10 -4.36 14.67
N ALA A 262 -6.03 -3.68 14.02
CA ALA A 262 -7.47 -3.91 14.15
C ALA A 262 -7.96 -5.11 13.31
N ASP A 263 -7.18 -5.57 12.32
CA ASP A 263 -7.48 -6.77 11.53
C ASP A 263 -7.40 -8.05 12.39
N PRO A 264 -8.53 -8.76 12.62
CA PRO A 264 -8.56 -9.97 13.46
C PRO A 264 -7.78 -11.15 12.87
N VAL A 265 -7.45 -11.15 11.58
CA VAL A 265 -6.64 -12.19 10.94
C VAL A 265 -5.14 -11.95 11.16
N ARG A 266 -4.74 -10.71 11.47
CA ARG A 266 -3.33 -10.26 11.45
C ARG A 266 -2.92 -9.41 12.65
N ALA A 267 -3.75 -9.37 13.70
CA ALA A 267 -3.49 -8.65 14.92
C ALA A 267 -2.10 -9.02 15.48
N ILE A 268 -1.19 -8.05 15.48
CA ILE A 268 0.10 -8.16 16.17
C ILE A 268 -0.18 -8.20 17.67
N SER A 269 0.52 -9.06 18.42
CA SER A 269 0.39 -9.19 19.88
C SER A 269 0.35 -7.81 20.57
N GLY A 270 -0.74 -7.53 21.30
CA GLY A 270 -0.94 -6.26 22.01
C GLY A 270 -2.35 -5.66 21.93
N GLY A 271 -3.22 -6.13 21.03
CA GLY A 271 -4.59 -5.62 20.85
C GLY A 271 -4.63 -4.21 20.25
N ALA A 272 -5.65 -3.92 19.44
CA ALA A 272 -5.90 -2.55 19.00
C ALA A 272 -6.46 -1.73 20.17
N ASP A 273 -5.93 -0.52 20.38
CA ASP A 273 -6.56 0.46 21.26
C ASP A 273 -7.89 0.87 20.63
N PRO A 274 -9.05 0.55 21.25
CA PRO A 274 -10.34 0.68 20.59
C PRO A 274 -10.74 2.13 20.32
N GLU A 275 -10.27 3.08 21.15
CA GLU A 275 -10.51 4.51 20.90
C GLU A 275 -9.71 4.97 19.68
N LEU A 276 -8.42 4.62 19.62
CA LEU A 276 -7.58 4.99 18.47
C LEU A 276 -8.05 4.31 17.17
N ALA A 277 -8.55 3.07 17.25
CA ALA A 277 -9.15 2.38 16.11
C ALA A 277 -10.38 3.13 15.58
N ALA A 278 -11.32 3.49 16.46
CA ALA A 278 -12.50 4.27 16.08
C ALA A 278 -12.14 5.65 15.50
N LEU A 279 -11.09 6.30 16.02
CA LEU A 279 -10.60 7.56 15.44
C LEU A 279 -9.99 7.35 14.05
N ALA A 280 -9.20 6.28 13.85
CA ALA A 280 -8.56 6.00 12.57
C ALA A 280 -9.57 5.67 11.44
N GLU A 281 -10.72 5.08 11.77
CA GLU A 281 -11.80 4.80 10.80
C GLU A 281 -12.32 6.04 10.08
N ALA A 282 -12.28 7.22 10.72
CA ALA A 282 -12.71 8.46 10.11
C ALA A 282 -11.83 8.95 8.94
N TYR A 283 -10.70 8.27 8.70
CA TYR A 283 -9.70 8.65 7.72
C TYR A 283 -9.55 7.64 6.58
N VAL A 284 -10.29 6.52 6.58
CA VAL A 284 -10.13 5.42 5.58
C VAL A 284 -11.24 5.43 4.54
#